data_AF-A0A537P021-F1
#
_entry.id   AF-A0A537P021-F1
#
_cell.length_a   1.000
_cell.length_b   1.000
_cell.length_c   1.000
_cell.angle_alpha   90.00
_cell.angle_beta   90.00
_cell.angle_gamma   90.00
#
_symmetry.space_group_name_H-M   'P 1'
#
loop_
_entity.id
_entity.type
_entity.pdbx_description
1 polymer ?
#
loop_
_entity_poly.entity_id
_entity_poly.type
_entity_poly.pdbx_seq_one_letter_code
_entity_poly.pdbx_strand_id
1 'polypeptide(L)'
;MGEASDGRRNPRPSFIRRRSRKPEEWVGELARMGADEIVVKTGGGPVHTLQGSITLEKMNQPRDTTGAGDSFNAGYLAARISGASVSESVTRAHALASRVIQYPGAVIARAAMADLMP
;
A
#
# COMPACT_ATOMS: atom_id res chain seq x y z
N MET A 1 44.28 -48.45 11.04
CA MET A 1 44.33 -47.13 11.70
C MET A 1 44.45 -46.07 10.63
N GLY A 2 43.36 -45.38 10.31
CA GLY A 2 43.34 -44.24 9.38
C GLY A 2 42.31 -43.24 9.91
N GLU A 3 42.73 -41.98 10.08
CA GLU A 3 41.88 -40.88 10.51
C GLU A 3 40.80 -40.58 9.46
N ALA A 4 39.58 -40.31 9.92
CA ALA A 4 38.54 -39.70 9.10
C ALA A 4 37.85 -38.59 9.90
N SER A 5 37.85 -37.43 9.27
CA SER A 5 37.60 -36.11 9.82
C SER A 5 36.13 -35.78 10.10
N ASP A 6 35.98 -34.82 11.00
CA ASP A 6 35.03 -33.69 10.99
C ASP A 6 33.52 -33.96 10.80
N GLY A 7 32.77 -33.65 11.86
CA GLY A 7 31.33 -33.55 11.85
C GLY A 7 30.83 -32.46 12.78
N ARG A 8 31.45 -31.27 12.79
CA ARG A 8 30.82 -30.10 13.44
C ARG A 8 29.55 -29.74 12.66
N ARG A 9 28.42 -30.29 13.09
CA ARG A 9 27.09 -29.86 12.63
C ARG A 9 26.89 -28.39 12.98
N ASN A 10 27.08 -27.52 11.99
CA ASN A 10 26.72 -26.12 12.08
C ASN A 10 25.19 -26.01 12.25
N PRO A 11 24.65 -25.43 13.33
CA PRO A 11 23.21 -25.26 13.46
C PRO A 11 22.72 -24.33 12.35
N ARG A 12 21.76 -24.81 11.55
CA ARG A 12 21.09 -23.99 10.53
C ARG A 12 20.46 -22.79 11.24
N PRO A 13 20.63 -21.55 10.73
CA PRO A 13 20.02 -20.38 11.34
C PRO A 13 18.51 -20.60 11.42
N SER A 14 17.99 -20.52 12.63
CA SER A 14 16.56 -20.56 12.92
C SER A 14 15.86 -19.55 12.01
N PHE A 15 14.83 -20.02 11.30
CA PHE A 15 13.94 -19.17 10.52
C PHE A 15 13.57 -17.94 11.35
N ILE A 16 13.93 -16.75 10.88
CA ILE A 16 13.47 -15.49 11.45
C ILE A 16 11.94 -15.52 11.37
N ARG A 17 11.29 -15.84 12.50
CA ARG A 17 9.85 -15.68 12.65
C ARG A 17 9.60 -14.17 12.69
N ARG A 18 9.46 -13.56 11.52
CA ARG A 18 9.16 -12.13 11.37
C ARG A 18 7.84 -11.90 12.12
N ARG A 19 7.90 -11.14 13.21
CA ARG A 19 6.71 -10.75 13.97
C ARG A 19 5.74 -10.10 12.97
N SER A 20 4.50 -10.57 12.90
CA SER A 20 3.47 -9.90 12.10
C SER A 20 3.26 -8.51 12.68
N ARG A 21 3.81 -7.49 12.01
CA ARG A 21 3.62 -6.08 12.38
C ARG A 21 2.24 -5.63 11.91
N LYS A 22 1.59 -4.77 12.69
CA LYS A 22 0.34 -4.13 12.24
C LYS A 22 0.65 -3.01 11.25
N PRO A 23 -0.21 -2.73 10.25
CA PRO A 23 0.05 -1.71 9.25
C PRO A 23 0.35 -0.31 9.82
N GLU A 24 -0.34 0.09 10.89
CA GLU A 24 -0.16 1.37 11.57
C GLU A 24 1.26 1.53 12.17
N GLU A 25 1.94 0.43 12.51
CA GLU A 25 3.30 0.46 13.07
C GLU A 25 4.32 0.92 12.03
N TRP A 26 4.03 0.74 10.73
CA TRP A 26 4.91 1.20 9.66
C TRP A 26 4.98 2.72 9.56
N VAL A 27 3.94 3.45 9.98
CA VAL A 27 3.98 4.92 9.98
C VAL A 27 5.10 5.39 10.90
N GLY A 28 5.17 4.86 12.12
CA GLY A 28 6.21 5.23 13.08
C GLY A 28 7.61 4.82 12.65
N GLU A 29 7.76 3.63 12.04
CA GLU A 29 9.06 3.17 11.52
C GLU A 29 9.56 4.07 10.38
N LEU A 30 8.71 4.32 9.39
CA LEU A 30 9.05 5.14 8.22
C LEU A 30 9.35 6.59 8.65
N ALA A 31 8.65 7.11 9.66
CA ALA A 31 8.93 8.43 10.22
C ALA A 31 10.33 8.50 10.84
N ARG A 32 10.75 7.46 11.56
CA ARG A 32 12.11 7.38 12.14
C ARG A 32 13.20 7.26 11.08
N MET A 33 12.85 6.82 9.88
CA MET A 33 13.75 6.81 8.72
C MET A 33 13.83 8.18 8.01
N GLY A 34 13.06 9.18 8.45
CA GLY A 34 13.12 10.55 7.95
C GLY A 34 12.12 10.88 6.85
N ALA A 35 11.06 10.09 6.66
CA ALA A 35 10.01 10.44 5.70
C ALA A 35 9.03 11.49 6.30
N ASP A 36 8.91 12.64 5.62
CA ASP A 36 8.06 13.76 6.05
C ASP A 36 6.55 13.54 5.80
N GLU A 37 6.21 12.70 4.82
CA GLU A 37 4.84 12.33 4.48
C GLU A 37 4.76 10.83 4.23
N ILE A 38 3.81 10.17 4.90
CA ILE A 38 3.68 8.71 4.86
C ILE A 38 2.21 8.36 4.65
N VAL A 39 1.98 7.43 3.71
CA VAL A 39 0.67 6.86 3.42
C VAL A 39 0.80 5.34 3.29
N VAL A 40 0.30 4.61 4.28
CA VAL A 40 0.34 3.14 4.33
C VAL A 40 -1.06 2.61 3.99
N LYS A 41 -1.15 1.87 2.88
CA LYS A 41 -2.39 1.24 2.42
C LYS A 41 -2.51 -0.19 2.94
N THR A 42 -3.75 -0.64 3.18
CA THR A 42 -4.03 -1.95 3.77
C THR A 42 -4.92 -2.85 2.91
N GLY A 43 -5.13 -2.53 1.64
CA GLY A 43 -5.86 -3.40 0.70
C GLY A 43 -7.35 -3.58 1.04
N GLY A 44 -8.01 -2.52 1.53
CA GLY A 44 -9.44 -2.52 1.85
C GLY A 44 -9.76 -2.23 3.32
N GLY A 45 -8.74 -2.04 4.17
CA GLY A 45 -8.87 -1.43 5.48
C GLY A 45 -8.54 0.08 5.45
N PRO A 46 -8.37 0.71 6.62
CA PRO A 46 -7.97 2.10 6.73
C PRO A 46 -6.62 2.38 6.06
N VAL A 47 -6.44 3.62 5.62
CA VAL A 47 -5.14 4.15 5.19
C VAL A 47 -4.50 4.87 6.38
N HIS A 48 -3.26 4.52 6.72
CA HIS A 48 -2.57 5.12 7.86
C HIS A 48 -1.60 6.20 7.40
N THR A 49 -1.64 7.35 8.05
CA THR A 49 -0.81 8.52 7.76
C THR A 49 -0.20 9.06 9.04
N LEU A 50 0.73 10.02 8.93
CA LEU A 50 1.27 10.73 10.10
C LEU A 50 0.20 11.53 10.85
N GLN A 51 -0.87 11.94 10.16
CA GLN A 51 -1.99 12.70 10.72
C GLN A 51 -3.07 11.79 11.33
N GLY A 52 -2.91 10.47 11.25
CA GLY A 52 -3.87 9.48 11.75
C GLY A 52 -4.36 8.52 10.67
N SER A 53 -5.39 7.74 11.00
CA SER A 53 -5.97 6.74 10.10
C SER A 53 -7.23 7.27 9.43
N ILE A 54 -7.35 7.04 8.13
CA ILE A 54 -8.50 7.43 7.31
C ILE A 54 -9.24 6.15 6.92
N THR A 55 -10.46 6.01 7.43
CA THR A 55 -11.37 4.93 7.02
C THR A 55 -12.07 5.34 5.73
N LEU A 56 -12.05 4.45 4.76
CA LEU A 56 -12.63 4.65 3.44
C LEU A 56 -13.73 3.62 3.20
N GLU A 57 -14.68 3.94 2.34
CA GLU A 57 -15.70 2.98 1.96
C GLU A 57 -15.08 1.77 1.27
N LYS A 58 -15.44 0.58 1.74
CA LYS A 58 -14.95 -0.66 1.14
C LYS A 58 -15.65 -0.88 -0.19
N MET A 59 -14.87 -1.03 -1.24
CA MET A 59 -15.38 -1.38 -2.55
C MET A 59 -15.81 -2.86 -2.54
N ASN A 60 -17.07 -3.11 -2.91
CA ASN A 60 -17.66 -4.44 -2.95
C ASN A 60 -17.49 -5.06 -4.34
N GLN A 61 -16.94 -6.28 -4.41
CA GLN A 61 -16.85 -7.11 -5.62
C GLN A 61 -15.93 -6.54 -6.73
N PRO A 62 -14.60 -6.59 -6.54
CA PRO A 62 -13.66 -6.17 -7.58
C PRO A 62 -13.77 -7.11 -8.78
N ARG A 63 -13.81 -6.53 -9.99
CA ARG A 63 -13.79 -7.31 -11.23
C ARG A 63 -12.38 -7.75 -11.59
N ASP A 64 -11.41 -6.85 -11.41
CA ASP A 64 -9.99 -7.08 -11.66
C ASP A 64 -9.21 -6.19 -10.69
N THR A 65 -8.34 -6.74 -9.85
CA THR A 65 -7.56 -5.94 -8.88
C THR A 65 -6.27 -5.37 -9.46
N THR A 66 -5.98 -5.66 -10.73
CA THR A 66 -4.81 -5.16 -11.44
C THR A 66 -4.79 -3.63 -11.44
N GLY A 67 -3.65 -3.05 -11.10
CA GLY A 67 -3.47 -1.59 -11.09
C GLY A 67 -4.11 -0.84 -9.91
N ALA A 68 -4.78 -1.50 -8.96
CA ALA A 68 -5.35 -0.84 -7.77
C ALA A 68 -4.28 -0.04 -6.98
N GLY A 69 -3.10 -0.64 -6.85
CA GLY A 69 -1.96 -0.06 -6.17
C GLY A 69 -1.49 1.22 -6.83
N ASP A 70 -1.17 1.13 -8.12
CA ASP A 70 -0.62 2.24 -8.91
C ASP A 70 -1.64 3.35 -9.12
N SER A 71 -2.91 3.00 -9.31
CA SER A 71 -4.01 3.97 -9.48
C SER A 71 -4.23 4.80 -8.22
N PHE A 72 -4.16 4.19 -7.05
CA PHE A 72 -4.18 4.95 -5.80
C PHE A 72 -2.98 5.91 -5.74
N ASN A 73 -1.77 5.43 -6.03
CA ASN A 73 -0.57 6.26 -5.96
C ASN A 73 -0.65 7.45 -6.94
N ALA A 74 -1.13 7.20 -8.16
CA ALA A 74 -1.36 8.23 -9.17
C ALA A 74 -2.39 9.27 -8.72
N GLY A 75 -3.54 8.83 -8.20
CA GLY A 75 -4.58 9.72 -7.69
C GLY A 75 -4.12 10.54 -6.48
N TYR A 76 -3.33 9.93 -5.59
CA TYR A 76 -2.76 10.63 -4.44
C TYR A 76 -1.79 11.73 -4.89
N LEU A 77 -0.82 11.37 -5.74
CA LEU A 77 0.18 12.32 -6.23
C LEU A 77 -0.47 13.45 -7.05
N ALA A 78 -1.43 13.14 -7.92
CA ALA A 78 -2.16 14.16 -8.67
C ALA A 78 -2.88 15.16 -7.76
N ALA A 79 -3.52 14.67 -6.69
CA ALA A 79 -4.18 15.52 -5.71
C ALA A 79 -3.18 16.39 -4.92
N ARG A 80 -2.05 15.81 -4.47
CA ARG A 80 -0.99 16.55 -3.76
C ARG A 80 -0.36 17.63 -4.62
N ILE A 81 -0.04 17.32 -5.88
CA ILE A 81 0.47 18.29 -6.87
C ILE A 81 -0.53 19.43 -7.09
N SER A 82 -1.83 19.15 -6.99
CA SER A 82 -2.90 20.14 -7.11
C SER A 82 -3.15 20.94 -5.81
N GLY A 83 -2.34 20.76 -4.77
CA GLY A 83 -2.46 21.47 -3.50
C GLY A 83 -3.49 20.90 -2.52
N ALA A 84 -4.09 19.74 -2.81
CA ALA A 84 -5.04 19.11 -1.90
C ALA A 84 -4.35 18.60 -0.62
N SER A 85 -5.05 18.59 0.51
CA SER A 85 -4.54 18.03 1.78
C SER A 85 -4.27 16.52 1.68
N VAL A 86 -3.56 15.95 2.66
CA VAL A 86 -3.34 14.49 2.75
C VAL A 86 -4.66 13.72 2.76
N SER A 87 -5.64 14.18 3.54
CA SER A 87 -6.95 13.49 3.65
C SER A 87 -7.75 13.53 2.34
N GLU A 88 -7.80 14.70 1.69
CA GLU A 88 -8.45 14.83 0.38
C GLU A 88 -7.73 14.00 -0.68
N SER A 89 -6.40 13.95 -0.64
CA SER A 89 -5.59 13.17 -1.57
C SER A 89 -5.82 11.67 -1.40
N VAL A 90 -5.91 11.17 -0.16
CA VAL A 90 -6.29 9.78 0.12
C VAL A 90 -7.69 9.47 -0.40
N THR A 91 -8.64 10.38 -0.22
CA THR A 91 -10.02 10.21 -0.71
C THR A 91 -10.07 10.12 -2.24
N ARG A 92 -9.39 11.03 -2.95
CA ARG A 92 -9.32 11.03 -4.42
C ARG A 92 -8.59 9.80 -4.96
N ALA A 93 -7.49 9.42 -4.32
CA ALA A 93 -6.73 8.20 -4.63
C ALA A 93 -7.60 6.94 -4.51
N HIS A 94 -8.38 6.85 -3.43
CA HIS A 94 -9.28 5.75 -3.17
C HIS A 94 -10.40 5.67 -4.21
N ALA A 95 -10.99 6.80 -4.59
CA ALA A 95 -12.03 6.86 -5.62
C ALA A 95 -11.49 6.36 -6.97
N LEU A 96 -10.29 6.80 -7.37
CA LEU A 96 -9.66 6.34 -8.60
C LEU A 96 -9.33 4.83 -8.56
N ALA A 97 -8.70 4.36 -7.50
CA ALA A 97 -8.39 2.93 -7.36
C ALA A 97 -9.65 2.06 -7.35
N SER A 98 -10.69 2.50 -6.64
CA SER A 98 -11.99 1.83 -6.59
C SER A 98 -12.69 1.81 -7.95
N ARG A 99 -12.48 2.83 -8.78
CA ARG A 99 -12.98 2.84 -10.15
C ARG A 99 -12.20 1.88 -11.04
N VAL A 100 -10.87 1.90 -10.99
CA VAL A 100 -10.01 1.06 -11.83
C VAL A 100 -10.33 -0.41 -11.66
N ILE A 101 -10.51 -0.86 -10.42
CA ILE A 101 -10.76 -2.28 -10.14
C ILE A 101 -12.14 -2.81 -10.58
N GLN A 102 -12.99 -1.95 -11.14
CA GLN A 102 -14.28 -2.32 -11.74
C GLN A 102 -14.17 -2.65 -13.24
N TYR A 103 -13.00 -2.45 -13.84
CA TYR A 103 -12.73 -2.69 -15.26
C TYR A 103 -11.54 -3.64 -15.42
N PRO A 104 -11.48 -4.40 -16.52
CA PRO A 104 -10.32 -5.25 -16.81
C PRO A 104 -9.08 -4.41 -17.15
N GLY A 105 -7.93 -4.79 -16.59
CA GLY A 105 -6.63 -4.16 -16.82
C GLY A 105 -6.33 -2.93 -15.94
N ALA A 106 -5.05 -2.54 -15.90
CA ALA A 106 -4.57 -1.46 -15.03
C ALA A 106 -4.97 -0.04 -15.47
N VAL A 107 -5.18 0.18 -16.77
CA VAL A 107 -5.46 1.49 -17.35
C VAL A 107 -6.85 1.45 -17.98
N ILE A 108 -7.78 2.18 -17.38
CA ILE A 108 -9.18 2.23 -17.80
C ILE A 108 -9.44 3.37 -18.79
N ALA A 109 -10.55 3.28 -19.52
CA ALA A 109 -10.95 4.32 -20.46
C ALA A 109 -11.15 5.67 -19.74
N ARG A 110 -10.71 6.77 -20.35
CA ARG A 110 -10.90 8.13 -19.81
C ARG A 110 -12.37 8.43 -19.49
N ALA A 111 -13.30 8.01 -20.33
CA ALA A 111 -14.73 8.19 -20.11
C ALA A 111 -15.23 7.51 -18.82
N ALA A 112 -14.59 6.40 -18.41
CA ALA A 112 -14.90 5.72 -17.16
C ALA A 112 -14.34 6.45 -15.92
N MET A 113 -13.71 7.62 -16.08
CA MET A 113 -13.19 8.47 -15.00
C MET A 113 -13.79 9.88 -15.03
N ALA A 114 -14.79 10.15 -15.88
CA ALA A 114 -15.25 11.51 -16.15
C ALA A 114 -15.73 12.27 -14.90
N ASP A 115 -16.37 11.58 -13.96
CA ASP A 115 -16.86 12.12 -12.68
C ASP A 115 -15.76 12.27 -11.60
N LEU A 116 -14.57 11.71 -11.83
CA LEU A 116 -13.43 11.81 -10.93
C LEU A 116 -12.46 12.94 -11.32
N MET A 117 -12.64 13.51 -12.51
CA MET A 117 -11.79 14.58 -13.03
C MET A 117 -12.39 15.92 -12.61
N PRO A 118 -11.63 16.78 -11.90
CA PRO A 118 -12.07 18.14 -11.56
C PRO A 118 -12.18 19.04 -12.78
#